data_AF-A0A1D7XM22-F1
#
_entry.id   AF-A0A1D7XM22-F1
#
_cell.length_a   1.000
_cell.length_b   1.000
_cell.length_c   1.000
_cell.angle_alpha   90.00
_cell.angle_beta   90.00
_cell.angle_gamma   90.00
#
_symmetry.space_group_name_H-M   'P 1'
#
loop_
_entity.id
_entity.type
_entity.pdbx_description
1 polymer ?
#
loop_
_entity_poly.entity_id
_entity_poly.type
_entity_poly.pdbx_seq_one_letter_code
_entity_poly.pdbx_strand_id
1 'polypeptide(L)'
;MLEALLKKLGIADDVIQKIIKGISDEKIYTTKEENIEERYTKLKGQKEDLESQLKTANTTIKDLKKNNGDNEALQKTIKDHEATIETLKKDSEAKIRNITLDGAIEKALIKSKAKHTDLLATKIDREKLVISEDGKVSGLDEQLKGLKESYKDLFEEKLSGKPPVNTESSLSNNTFEALVNNADNMTAEEVAAQFMKMNENK
;
A
#
# COMPACT_ATOMS: atom_id res chain seq x y z
N MET A 1 3.51 8.86 1.47
CA MET A 1 2.78 9.68 0.45
C MET A 1 2.15 10.92 1.08
N LEU A 2 1.48 10.80 2.23
CA LEU A 2 0.87 11.90 2.97
C LEU A 2 1.87 12.99 3.41
N GLU A 3 2.99 12.61 4.03
CA GLU A 3 4.02 13.57 4.49
C GLU A 3 4.53 14.47 3.36
N ALA A 4 4.82 13.89 2.19
CA ALA A 4 5.29 14.62 1.01
C ALA A 4 4.22 15.58 0.45
N LEU A 5 2.94 15.24 0.56
CA LEU A 5 1.83 16.09 0.14
C LEU A 5 1.65 17.26 1.11
N LEU A 6 1.71 17.00 2.41
CA LEU A 6 1.62 18.03 3.46
C LEU A 6 2.79 19.02 3.38
N LYS A 7 4.02 18.54 3.11
CA LYS A 7 5.20 19.39 2.82
C LYS A 7 4.98 20.27 1.59
N LYS A 8 4.40 19.72 0.53
CA LYS A 8 4.07 20.46 -0.71
C LYS A 8 3.03 21.57 -0.49
N LEU A 9 2.14 21.39 0.48
CA LEU A 9 1.13 22.39 0.88
C LEU A 9 1.71 23.48 1.80
N GLY A 10 3.00 23.42 2.13
CA GLY A 10 3.68 24.43 2.95
C GLY A 10 3.42 24.30 4.45
N ILE A 11 3.00 23.12 4.92
CA ILE A 11 2.81 22.86 6.34
C ILE A 11 4.17 22.62 7.01
N ALA A 12 4.38 23.18 8.21
CA ALA A 12 5.60 23.02 8.97
C ALA A 12 5.80 21.58 9.48
N ASP A 13 7.04 21.10 9.49
CA ASP A 13 7.39 19.70 9.80
C ASP A 13 6.92 19.23 11.18
N ASP A 14 6.91 20.11 12.18
CA ASP A 14 6.44 19.80 13.53
C ASP A 14 4.93 19.53 13.58
N VAL A 15 4.16 20.26 12.78
CA VAL A 15 2.72 20.08 12.62
C VAL A 15 2.43 18.81 11.82
N ILE A 16 3.22 18.52 10.79
CA ILE A 16 3.13 17.28 10.01
C ILE A 16 3.32 16.06 10.91
N GLN A 17 4.32 16.08 11.79
CA GLN A 17 4.56 14.98 12.74
C GLN A 17 3.40 14.78 13.71
N LYS A 18 2.79 15.87 14.22
CA LYS A 18 1.59 15.78 15.08
C LYS A 18 0.38 15.23 14.34
N ILE A 19 0.17 15.64 13.09
CA ILE A 19 -0.92 15.15 12.24
C ILE A 19 -0.75 13.66 11.96
N ILE A 20 0.44 13.23 11.53
CA ILE A 20 0.73 11.82 11.26
C ILE A 20 0.53 10.98 12.52
N LYS A 21 1.02 11.47 13.66
CA LYS A 21 0.84 10.78 14.94
C LYS A 21 -0.63 10.66 15.35
N GLY A 22 -1.40 11.74 15.25
CA GLY A 22 -2.84 11.72 15.57
C GLY A 22 -3.64 10.80 14.64
N ILE A 23 -3.25 10.71 13.37
CA ILE A 23 -3.83 9.76 12.40
C ILE A 23 -3.55 8.31 12.81
N SER A 24 -2.33 7.99 13.25
CA SER A 24 -2.00 6.67 13.81
C SER A 24 -2.74 6.36 15.12
N ASP A 25 -2.79 7.33 16.04
CA ASP A 25 -3.42 7.16 17.36
C ASP A 25 -4.93 6.95 17.24
N GLU A 26 -5.60 7.67 16.32
CA GLU A 26 -7.04 7.57 16.04
C GLU A 26 -7.40 6.48 15.01
N LYS A 27 -6.41 5.70 14.54
CA LYS A 27 -6.58 4.64 13.52
C LYS A 27 -7.30 5.14 12.25
N ILE A 28 -7.05 6.37 11.85
CA ILE A 28 -7.63 6.96 10.65
C ILE A 28 -6.78 6.50 9.46
N TYR A 29 -7.28 5.56 8.66
CA TYR A 29 -6.54 5.04 7.52
C TYR A 29 -6.55 6.04 6.36
N THR A 30 -5.36 6.53 5.99
CA THR A 30 -5.22 7.51 4.89
C THR A 30 -5.04 6.86 3.52
N THR A 31 -4.75 5.56 3.49
CA THR A 31 -4.59 4.76 2.26
C THR A 31 -5.19 3.37 2.41
N LYS A 32 -5.56 2.76 1.27
CA LYS A 32 -6.05 1.36 1.25
C LYS A 32 -4.96 0.37 1.70
N GLU A 33 -3.68 0.69 1.54
CA GLU A 33 -2.57 -0.18 1.94
C GLU A 33 -2.45 -0.41 3.46
N GLU A 34 -2.68 0.60 4.30
CA GLU A 34 -2.65 0.44 5.77
C GLU A 34 -3.83 -0.40 6.29
N ASN A 35 -4.98 -0.33 5.61
CA ASN A 35 -6.14 -1.17 5.93
C ASN A 35 -5.85 -2.67 5.71
N ILE A 36 -4.97 -3.00 4.76
CA ILE A 36 -4.57 -4.39 4.47
C ILE A 36 -3.67 -4.93 5.59
N GLU A 37 -2.74 -4.14 6.12
CA GLU A 37 -1.86 -4.57 7.22
C GLU A 37 -2.63 -4.79 8.53
N GLU A 38 -3.60 -3.92 8.85
CA GLU A 38 -4.49 -4.12 10.00
C GLU A 38 -5.39 -5.35 9.79
N ARG A 39 -5.97 -5.53 8.60
CA ARG A 39 -6.75 -6.74 8.26
C ARG A 39 -5.91 -8.00 8.40
N TYR A 40 -4.66 -7.99 7.93
CA TYR A 40 -3.75 -9.11 8.04
C TYR A 40 -3.43 -9.42 9.50
N THR A 41 -3.07 -8.42 10.29
CA THR A 41 -2.76 -8.58 11.72
C THR A 41 -3.96 -9.13 12.49
N LYS A 42 -5.15 -8.57 12.24
CA LYS A 42 -6.40 -9.05 12.83
C LYS A 42 -6.70 -10.49 12.42
N LEU A 43 -6.49 -10.84 11.16
CA LEU A 43 -6.72 -12.18 10.64
C LEU A 43 -5.71 -13.19 11.22
N LYS A 44 -4.45 -12.79 11.38
CA LYS A 44 -3.42 -13.60 12.04
C LYS A 44 -3.79 -13.87 13.50
N GLY A 45 -4.25 -12.85 14.24
CA GLY A 45 -4.75 -13.04 15.60
C GLY A 45 -5.97 -13.97 15.67
N GLN A 46 -6.91 -13.83 14.73
CA GLN A 46 -8.05 -14.74 14.62
C GLN A 46 -7.64 -16.18 14.27
N LYS A 47 -6.60 -16.36 13.46
CA LYS A 47 -6.03 -17.67 13.16
C LYS A 47 -5.47 -18.33 14.41
N GLU A 48 -4.62 -17.62 15.14
CA GLU A 48 -3.96 -18.14 16.34
C GLU A 48 -4.99 -18.52 17.43
N ASP A 49 -6.03 -17.70 17.61
CA ASP A 49 -7.15 -18.00 18.50
C ASP A 49 -7.93 -19.25 18.05
N LEU A 50 -8.27 -19.35 16.75
CA LEU A 50 -8.92 -20.53 16.18
C LEU A 50 -8.06 -21.79 16.35
N GLU A 51 -6.75 -21.73 16.09
CA GLU A 51 -5.83 -22.86 16.28
C GLU A 51 -5.81 -23.32 17.75
N SER A 52 -5.82 -22.38 18.70
CA SER A 52 -5.88 -22.67 20.14
C SER A 52 -7.19 -23.35 20.55
N GLN A 53 -8.33 -22.84 20.08
CA GLN A 53 -9.64 -23.44 20.31
C GLN A 53 -9.72 -24.85 19.72
N LEU A 54 -9.16 -25.04 18.52
CA LEU A 54 -9.16 -26.31 17.81
C LEU A 54 -8.30 -27.36 18.52
N LYS A 55 -7.15 -26.94 19.08
CA LYS A 55 -6.31 -27.79 19.94
C LYS A 55 -7.03 -28.19 21.23
N THR A 56 -7.75 -27.25 21.84
CA THR A 56 -8.54 -27.51 23.06
C THR A 56 -9.68 -28.49 22.76
N ALA A 57 -10.44 -28.28 21.69
CA ALA A 57 -11.52 -29.17 21.25
C ALA A 57 -11.01 -30.59 20.98
N ASN A 58 -9.88 -30.72 20.26
CA ASN A 58 -9.26 -32.03 20.01
C ASN A 58 -8.83 -32.74 21.30
N THR A 59 -8.34 -32.00 22.30
CA THR A 59 -7.98 -32.58 23.60
C THR A 59 -9.21 -33.08 24.34
N THR A 60 -10.28 -32.27 24.41
CA THR A 60 -11.56 -32.65 25.03
C THR A 60 -12.18 -33.87 24.36
N ILE A 61 -12.15 -33.93 23.02
CA ILE A 61 -12.63 -35.09 22.25
C ILE A 61 -11.84 -36.34 22.63
N LYS A 62 -10.51 -36.25 22.75
CA LYS A 62 -9.66 -37.38 23.14
C LYS A 62 -9.98 -37.87 24.55
N ASP A 63 -10.22 -36.96 25.49
CA ASP A 63 -10.58 -37.30 26.87
C ASP A 63 -11.98 -37.91 26.96
N LEU A 64 -12.97 -37.39 26.23
CA LEU A 64 -14.30 -37.98 26.10
C LEU A 64 -14.24 -39.39 25.49
N LYS A 65 -13.39 -39.58 24.48
CA LYS A 65 -13.18 -40.90 23.83
C LYS A 65 -12.62 -41.92 24.80
N LYS A 66 -11.71 -41.49 25.68
CA LYS A 66 -11.10 -42.32 26.74
C LYS A 66 -12.10 -42.65 27.86
N ASN A 67 -12.93 -41.69 28.25
CA ASN A 67 -13.87 -41.84 29.36
C ASN A 67 -15.18 -42.55 28.97
N ASN A 68 -15.50 -42.61 27.67
CA ASN A 68 -16.74 -43.19 27.15
C ASN A 68 -16.48 -44.22 26.03
N GLY A 69 -15.44 -45.05 26.17
CA GLY A 69 -15.05 -46.08 25.20
C GLY A 69 -16.18 -47.04 24.81
N ASP A 70 -17.09 -47.30 25.75
CA ASP A 70 -18.10 -48.36 25.65
C ASP A 70 -19.44 -47.85 25.09
N ASN A 71 -19.56 -46.53 24.88
CA ASN A 71 -20.79 -45.90 24.42
C ASN A 71 -20.69 -45.59 22.91
N GLU A 72 -21.21 -46.50 22.09
CA GLU A 72 -21.15 -46.41 20.62
C GLU A 72 -21.73 -45.09 20.06
N ALA A 73 -22.81 -44.59 20.65
CA ALA A 73 -23.44 -43.32 20.22
C ALA A 73 -22.52 -42.11 20.47
N LEU A 74 -21.82 -42.10 21.62
CA LEU A 74 -20.83 -41.07 21.93
C LEU A 74 -19.58 -41.22 21.05
N GLN A 75 -19.10 -42.43 20.79
CA GLN A 75 -17.98 -42.67 19.88
C GLN A 75 -18.27 -42.20 18.45
N LYS A 76 -19.50 -42.42 17.96
CA LYS A 76 -19.92 -41.89 16.66
C LYS A 76 -19.92 -40.36 16.64
N THR A 77 -20.45 -39.73 17.70
CA THR A 77 -20.49 -38.26 17.82
C THR A 77 -19.09 -37.65 17.86
N ILE A 78 -18.16 -38.30 18.57
CA ILE A 78 -16.74 -37.93 18.63
C ILE A 78 -16.11 -37.95 17.24
N LYS A 79 -16.31 -39.03 16.45
CA LYS A 79 -15.78 -39.12 15.08
C LYS A 79 -16.38 -38.04 14.17
N ASP A 80 -17.69 -37.78 14.27
CA ASP A 80 -18.36 -36.73 13.49
C ASP A 80 -17.78 -35.34 13.83
N HIS A 81 -17.46 -35.09 15.11
CA HIS A 81 -16.78 -33.86 15.54
C HIS A 81 -15.32 -33.79 15.09
N GLU A 82 -14.55 -34.87 15.17
CA GLU A 82 -13.17 -34.96 14.65
C GLU A 82 -13.13 -34.58 13.16
N ALA A 83 -14.05 -35.12 12.35
CA ALA A 83 -14.16 -34.80 10.93
C ALA A 83 -14.56 -33.34 10.66
N THR A 84 -15.50 -32.82 11.45
CA THR A 84 -15.93 -31.41 11.35
C THR A 84 -14.79 -30.45 11.67
N ILE A 85 -14.01 -30.76 12.72
CA ILE A 85 -12.85 -29.97 13.12
C ILE A 85 -11.76 -29.99 12.06
N GLU A 86 -11.46 -31.15 11.47
CA GLU A 86 -10.51 -31.22 10.36
C GLU A 86 -10.94 -30.38 9.16
N THR A 87 -12.24 -30.40 8.84
CA THR A 87 -12.81 -29.60 7.75
C THR A 87 -12.68 -28.11 8.06
N LEU A 88 -13.09 -27.68 9.26
CA LEU A 88 -12.94 -26.29 9.70
C LEU A 88 -11.48 -25.82 9.68
N LYS A 89 -10.55 -26.69 10.07
CA LYS A 89 -9.11 -26.37 10.03
C LYS A 89 -8.64 -26.08 8.61
N LYS A 90 -8.95 -26.99 7.67
CA LYS A 90 -8.59 -26.84 6.25
C LYS A 90 -9.23 -25.60 5.63
N ASP A 91 -10.51 -25.36 5.89
CA ASP A 91 -11.22 -24.19 5.36
C ASP A 91 -10.65 -22.89 5.92
N SER A 92 -10.32 -22.85 7.21
CA SER A 92 -9.69 -21.69 7.85
C SER A 92 -8.32 -21.41 7.25
N GLU A 93 -7.46 -22.44 7.16
CA GLU A 93 -6.12 -22.33 6.54
C GLU A 93 -6.21 -21.83 5.10
N ALA A 94 -7.13 -22.37 4.30
CA ALA A 94 -7.37 -21.95 2.92
C ALA A 94 -7.87 -20.49 2.84
N LYS A 95 -8.80 -20.10 3.72
CA LYS A 95 -9.33 -18.74 3.77
C LYS A 95 -8.26 -17.72 4.15
N ILE A 96 -7.44 -18.04 5.15
CA ILE A 96 -6.33 -17.18 5.58
C ILE A 96 -5.28 -17.06 4.49
N ARG A 97 -4.94 -18.18 3.83
CA ARG A 97 -4.05 -18.19 2.67
C ARG A 97 -4.58 -17.27 1.58
N ASN A 98 -5.85 -17.42 1.20
CA ASN A 98 -6.46 -16.60 0.14
C ASN A 98 -6.47 -15.11 0.49
N ILE A 99 -6.89 -14.72 1.69
CA ILE A 99 -6.91 -13.30 2.09
C ILE A 99 -5.51 -12.70 2.09
N THR A 100 -4.51 -13.47 2.55
CA THR A 100 -3.11 -13.02 2.57
C THR A 100 -2.58 -12.81 1.16
N LEU A 101 -2.87 -13.75 0.24
CA LEU A 101 -2.49 -13.63 -1.15
C LEU A 101 -3.21 -12.46 -1.83
N ASP A 102 -4.53 -12.32 -1.63
CA ASP A 102 -5.31 -11.24 -2.23
C ASP A 102 -4.75 -9.87 -1.81
N GLY A 103 -4.47 -9.66 -0.51
CA GLY A 103 -3.89 -8.42 -0.02
C GLY A 103 -2.47 -8.15 -0.55
N ALA A 104 -1.63 -9.19 -0.64
CA ALA A 104 -0.28 -9.04 -1.18
C ALA A 104 -0.29 -8.73 -2.69
N ILE A 105 -1.15 -9.43 -3.45
CA ILE A 105 -1.33 -9.24 -4.89
C ILE A 105 -1.84 -7.83 -5.19
N GLU A 106 -2.88 -7.40 -4.47
CA GLU A 106 -3.46 -6.06 -4.63
C GLU A 106 -2.40 -4.98 -4.35
N LYS A 107 -1.67 -5.09 -3.22
CA LYS A 107 -0.59 -4.17 -2.87
C LYS A 107 0.51 -4.12 -3.94
N ALA A 108 0.91 -5.27 -4.48
CA ALA A 108 1.93 -5.36 -5.52
C ALA A 108 1.47 -4.71 -6.84
N LEU A 109 0.21 -4.91 -7.23
CA LEU A 109 -0.40 -4.33 -8.43
C LEU A 109 -0.57 -2.82 -8.30
N ILE A 110 -1.03 -2.31 -7.15
CA ILE A 110 -1.14 -0.88 -6.88
C ILE A 110 0.24 -0.21 -6.93
N LYS A 111 1.25 -0.77 -6.24
CA LYS A 111 2.64 -0.27 -6.28
C LYS A 111 3.21 -0.25 -7.70
N SER A 112 2.73 -1.16 -8.54
CA SER A 112 3.07 -1.27 -9.94
C SER A 112 2.30 -0.33 -10.87
N LYS A 113 1.38 0.47 -10.34
CA LYS A 113 0.48 1.36 -11.09
C LYS A 113 -0.35 0.62 -12.13
N ALA A 114 -0.87 -0.54 -11.74
CA ALA A 114 -1.86 -1.27 -12.52
C ALA A 114 -3.15 -0.45 -12.68
N LYS A 115 -3.67 -0.32 -13.90
CA LYS A 115 -4.94 0.36 -14.19
C LYS A 115 -6.17 -0.42 -13.70
N HIS A 116 -6.09 -1.75 -13.76
CA HIS A 116 -7.15 -2.67 -13.35
C HIS A 116 -6.58 -3.78 -12.46
N THR A 117 -6.40 -3.47 -11.17
CA THR A 117 -5.86 -4.38 -10.16
C THR A 117 -6.66 -5.67 -10.08
N ASP A 118 -7.98 -5.59 -10.13
CA ASP A 118 -8.87 -6.74 -9.91
C ASP A 118 -8.74 -7.77 -11.05
N LEU A 119 -8.64 -7.26 -12.29
CA LEU A 119 -8.49 -8.09 -13.48
C LEU A 119 -7.08 -8.69 -13.55
N LEU A 120 -6.05 -7.90 -13.24
CA LEU A 120 -4.66 -8.37 -13.23
C LEU A 120 -4.39 -9.36 -12.10
N ALA A 121 -5.08 -9.24 -10.96
CA ALA A 121 -4.99 -10.20 -9.86
C ALA A 121 -5.42 -11.61 -10.27
N THR A 122 -6.37 -11.74 -11.22
CA THR A 122 -6.80 -13.05 -11.75
C THR A 122 -5.76 -13.73 -12.64
N LYS A 123 -4.77 -12.99 -13.13
CA LYS A 123 -3.68 -13.52 -13.96
C LYS A 123 -2.49 -14.02 -13.14
N ILE A 124 -2.50 -13.76 -11.84
CA ILE A 124 -1.46 -14.23 -10.92
C ILE A 124 -1.77 -15.68 -10.52
N ASP A 125 -0.78 -16.55 -10.70
CA ASP A 125 -0.87 -17.97 -10.37
C ASP A 125 -0.62 -18.14 -8.87
N ARG A 126 -1.73 -18.17 -8.12
CA ARG A 126 -1.79 -18.26 -6.66
C ARG A 126 -1.19 -19.56 -6.11
N GLU A 127 -1.12 -20.63 -6.91
CA GLU A 127 -0.58 -21.92 -6.43
C GLU A 127 0.94 -21.90 -6.34
N LYS A 128 1.59 -21.11 -7.21
CA LYS A 128 3.04 -20.91 -7.18
C LYS A 128 3.51 -19.89 -6.14
N LEU A 129 2.60 -19.26 -5.42
CA LEU A 129 2.92 -18.28 -4.39
C LEU A 129 3.12 -18.96 -3.03
N VAL A 130 4.23 -18.63 -2.39
CA VAL A 130 4.61 -19.13 -1.07
C VAL A 130 4.46 -17.99 -0.07
N ILE A 131 3.71 -18.24 1.01
CA ILE A 131 3.56 -17.30 2.13
C ILE A 131 4.58 -17.69 3.20
N SER A 132 5.51 -16.79 3.50
CA SER A 132 6.44 -16.93 4.61
C SER A 132 5.73 -16.70 5.94
N GLU A 133 6.30 -17.17 7.06
CA GLU A 133 5.76 -16.95 8.42
C GLU A 133 5.57 -15.46 8.75
N ASP A 134 6.37 -14.60 8.14
CA ASP A 134 6.33 -13.14 8.26
C ASP A 134 5.17 -12.49 7.50
N GLY A 135 4.39 -13.27 6.74
CA GLY A 135 3.34 -12.77 5.84
C GLY A 135 3.82 -12.23 4.50
N LYS A 136 5.11 -12.36 4.17
CA LYS A 136 5.63 -12.03 2.85
C LYS A 136 5.25 -13.11 1.84
N VAL A 137 4.92 -12.69 0.63
CA VAL A 137 4.57 -13.58 -0.48
C VAL A 137 5.71 -13.64 -1.48
N SER A 138 6.39 -14.78 -1.56
CA SER A 138 7.47 -15.05 -2.52
C SER A 138 6.92 -15.54 -3.86
N GLY A 139 7.63 -15.23 -4.95
CA GLY A 139 7.21 -15.55 -6.33
C GLY A 139 6.28 -14.51 -6.97
N LEU A 140 5.72 -13.59 -6.17
CA LEU A 140 4.81 -12.56 -6.67
C LEU A 140 5.51 -11.53 -7.57
N ASP A 141 6.72 -11.10 -7.19
CA ASP A 141 7.48 -10.11 -7.96
C ASP A 141 7.84 -10.60 -9.37
N GLU A 142 8.15 -11.89 -9.50
CA GLU A 142 8.55 -12.51 -10.76
C GLU A 142 7.36 -12.64 -11.71
N GLN A 143 6.21 -13.08 -11.20
CA GLN A 143 4.96 -13.09 -11.96
C GLN A 143 4.52 -11.68 -12.36
N LEU A 144 4.67 -10.71 -11.47
CA LEU A 144 4.33 -9.31 -11.74
C LEU A 144 5.21 -8.69 -12.83
N LYS A 145 6.49 -9.06 -12.88
CA LYS A 145 7.40 -8.62 -13.94
C LYS A 145 6.98 -9.18 -15.30
N GLY A 146 6.69 -10.48 -15.38
CA GLY A 146 6.17 -11.10 -16.60
C GLY A 146 4.81 -10.52 -17.03
N LEU A 147 3.96 -10.19 -16.05
CA LEU A 147 2.67 -9.56 -16.29
C LEU A 147 2.83 -8.14 -16.86
N LYS A 148 3.78 -7.35 -16.35
CA LYS A 148 4.13 -6.03 -16.91
C LYS A 148 4.67 -6.11 -18.33
N GLU A 149 5.52 -7.10 -18.61
CA GLU A 149 6.08 -7.30 -19.95
C GLU A 149 5.00 -7.70 -20.97
N SER A 150 4.05 -8.54 -20.55
CA SER A 150 2.96 -9.05 -21.40
C SER A 150 1.81 -8.06 -21.58
N TYR A 151 1.53 -7.24 -20.56
CA TYR A 151 0.37 -6.35 -20.52
C TYR A 151 0.78 -4.89 -20.25
N LYS A 152 1.80 -4.39 -20.96
CA LYS A 152 2.35 -3.04 -20.77
C LYS A 152 1.27 -1.95 -20.73
N ASP A 153 0.28 -2.04 -21.62
CA ASP A 153 -0.82 -1.07 -21.74
C ASP A 153 -1.72 -0.99 -20.49
N LEU A 154 -1.74 -2.04 -19.67
CA LEU A 154 -2.52 -2.12 -18.43
C LEU A 154 -1.77 -1.56 -17.22
N PHE A 155 -0.53 -1.12 -17.39
CA PHE A 155 0.25 -0.42 -16.37
C PHE A 155 0.47 1.03 -16.80
N GLU A 156 0.47 1.95 -15.84
CA GLU A 156 0.78 3.34 -16.14
C GLU A 156 2.27 3.50 -16.45
N GLU A 157 2.57 3.95 -17.67
CA GLU A 157 3.89 4.48 -17.97
C GLU A 157 4.07 5.84 -17.29
N LYS A 158 5.28 6.07 -16.76
CA LYS A 158 5.66 7.39 -16.27
C LYS A 158 5.89 8.27 -17.50
N LEU A 159 4.84 8.94 -17.98
CA LEU A 159 4.96 9.96 -19.03
C LEU A 159 5.88 11.07 -18.53
N SER A 160 7.15 11.04 -18.94
CA SER A 160 8.08 12.15 -18.77
C SER A 160 8.07 12.98 -20.05
N GLY A 161 7.19 13.97 -20.12
CA GLY A 161 7.29 15.03 -21.11
C GLY A 161 8.26 16.10 -20.62
N LYS A 162 9.12 16.61 -21.51
CA LYS A 162 9.73 17.93 -21.26
C LYS A 162 8.61 18.97 -21.38
N PRO A 163 8.49 19.92 -20.44
CA PRO A 163 7.53 21.01 -20.63
C PRO A 163 7.81 21.69 -21.98
N PRO A 164 6.77 22.04 -22.76
CA PRO A 164 6.96 22.74 -24.01
C PRO A 164 7.73 24.03 -23.74
N VAL A 165 8.70 24.35 -24.61
CA VAL A 165 9.41 25.63 -24.57
C VAL A 165 8.38 26.71 -24.80
N ASN A 166 7.94 27.37 -23.73
CA ASN A 166 7.08 28.53 -23.82
C ASN A 166 7.98 29.73 -24.18
N THR A 167 7.98 30.13 -25.45
CA THR A 167 8.73 31.28 -25.96
C THR A 167 8.19 32.64 -25.47
N GLU A 168 7.19 32.64 -24.58
CA GLU A 168 6.62 33.85 -23.98
C GLU A 168 7.38 34.34 -22.73
N SER A 169 8.29 33.54 -22.15
CA SER A 169 9.07 33.95 -20.96
C SER A 169 10.36 34.74 -21.29
N SER A 170 10.50 35.20 -22.54
CA SER A 170 11.63 36.06 -22.96
C SER A 170 11.25 37.56 -23.02
N LEU A 171 10.07 37.95 -22.54
CA LEU A 171 9.75 39.35 -22.36
C LEU A 171 10.11 39.78 -20.94
N SER A 172 11.35 40.25 -20.83
CA SER A 172 11.71 41.40 -20.01
C SER A 172 11.40 41.31 -18.52
N ASN A 173 12.35 40.75 -17.76
CA ASN A 173 12.56 41.10 -16.33
C ASN A 173 13.00 42.57 -16.16
N ASN A 174 12.39 43.51 -16.88
CA ASN A 174 12.62 44.95 -16.76
C ASN A 174 11.51 45.55 -15.88
N THR A 175 11.30 45.00 -14.69
CA THR A 175 10.40 45.61 -13.70
C THR A 175 11.21 46.53 -12.80
N PHE A 176 10.62 47.66 -12.38
CA PHE A 176 11.26 48.63 -11.50
C PHE A 176 11.72 47.96 -10.19
N GLU A 177 10.95 46.98 -9.71
CA GLU A 177 11.25 46.19 -8.53
C GLU A 177 12.48 45.30 -8.69
N ALA A 178 12.72 44.71 -9.87
CA ALA A 178 13.95 43.97 -10.16
C ALA A 178 15.18 44.88 -10.22
N LEU A 179 15.01 46.12 -10.69
CA LEU A 179 16.07 47.13 -10.79
C LEU A 179 16.48 47.65 -9.41
N VAL A 180 15.50 47.91 -8.53
CA VAL A 180 15.75 48.31 -7.12
C VAL A 180 16.46 47.20 -6.34
N ASN A 181 16.07 45.94 -6.54
CA ASN A 181 16.66 44.80 -5.82
C ASN A 181 18.08 44.44 -6.28
N ASN A 182 18.51 44.90 -7.46
CA ASN A 182 19.86 44.65 -8.00
C ASN A 182 20.75 45.89 -8.08
N ALA A 183 20.24 47.07 -7.73
CA ALA A 183 20.97 48.34 -7.82
C ALA A 183 22.27 48.36 -7.00
N ASP A 184 22.29 47.68 -5.85
CA ASP A 184 23.47 47.60 -4.97
C ASP A 184 24.62 46.78 -5.58
N ASN A 185 24.35 45.98 -6.61
CA ASN A 185 25.31 45.12 -7.30
C ASN A 185 25.64 45.59 -8.73
N MET A 186 25.21 46.79 -9.12
CA MET A 186 25.38 47.35 -10.47
C MET A 186 26.02 48.73 -10.42
N THR A 187 26.75 49.12 -11.46
CA THR A 187 27.29 50.49 -11.53
C THR A 187 26.20 51.50 -11.89
N ALA A 188 26.45 52.78 -11.58
CA ALA A 188 25.53 53.86 -11.91
C ALA A 188 25.23 53.94 -13.43
N GLU A 189 26.19 53.60 -14.30
CA GLU A 189 25.96 53.55 -15.75
C GLU A 189 25.05 52.39 -16.16
N GLU A 190 25.20 51.22 -15.53
CA GLU A 190 24.40 50.03 -15.84
C GLU A 190 22.94 50.18 -15.40
N VAL A 191 22.74 50.81 -14.23
CA VAL A 191 21.42 51.17 -13.71
C VAL A 191 20.72 52.17 -14.63
N ALA A 192 21.44 53.21 -15.08
CA ALA A 192 20.90 54.20 -16.02
C ALA A 192 20.52 53.58 -17.38
N ALA A 193 21.34 52.65 -17.89
CA ALA A 193 21.07 51.96 -19.14
C ALA A 193 19.82 51.05 -19.07
N GLN A 194 19.59 50.37 -17.94
CA GLN A 194 18.38 49.58 -17.74
C GLN A 194 17.13 50.45 -17.58
N PHE A 195 17.23 51.59 -16.90
CA PHE A 195 16.12 52.54 -16.75
C PHE A 195 15.69 53.17 -18.08
N MET A 196 16.66 53.53 -18.94
CA MET A 196 16.39 54.04 -20.30
C MET A 196 15.62 53.00 -21.15
N LYS A 197 16.08 51.74 -21.15
CA LYS A 197 15.41 50.63 -21.87
C LYS A 197 14.00 50.36 -21.37
N MET A 198 13.70 50.69 -20.12
CA MET A 198 12.35 50.56 -19.54
C MET A 198 11.41 51.67 -20.00
N ASN A 199 11.93 52.88 -20.28
CA ASN A 199 11.14 54.01 -20.78
C ASN A 199 10.97 54.02 -22.31
N GLU A 200 11.83 53.34 -23.07
CA GLU A 200 11.71 53.21 -24.53
C GLU A 200 10.65 52.18 -24.98
N ASN A 201 10.22 51.29 -24.08
CA ASN A 201 9.22 50.23 -24.36
C ASN A 201 7.78 50.64 -23.95
N LYS A 202 7.48 51.94 -23.90
CA LYS A 202 6.13 52.48 -23.62
C LYS A 202 5.49 53.10 -24.84
#